data_AF-A0A4V2XG67-F1
#
_entry.id   AF-A0A4V2XG67-F1
#
_cell.length_a   1.000
_cell.length_b   1.000
_cell.length_c   1.000
_cell.angle_alpha   90.00
_cell.angle_beta   90.00
_cell.angle_gamma   90.00
#
_symmetry.space_group_name_H-M   'P 1'
#
loop_
_entity.id
_entity.type
_entity.pdbx_description
1 polymer ?
#
loop_
_entity_poly.entity_id
_entity_poly.type
_entity_poly.pdbx_seq_one_letter_code
_entity_poly.pdbx_strand_id
1 'polypeptide(L)'
;MLLRGFRRRTGKPAPELAVLFRSIATESRDIYPMASDVLNHFMDGAGSSRTLPRRWLRSFKVIKKAERKNQRRFERQIVRAAAALEDGASTWVHDHWDARINAFIGTELFYVSRMSLLRSQGSFVLTRAGAKVRVSGTVRHHWFDPYDWDRGRWVYIPRHGFVPIAVGRDLVEADEARNFLMESRHVQTLGGTYLDGGWPRRGRATFEWALVRTGR
;
A
#
# COMPACT_ATOMS: atom_id res chain seq x y z
N MET A 1 -3.19 -3.70 -39.93
CA MET A 1 -3.39 -4.84 -39.01
C MET A 1 -2.33 -4.76 -37.92
N LEU A 2 -2.75 -4.57 -36.67
CA LEU A 2 -1.86 -4.44 -35.51
C LEU A 2 -1.46 -5.84 -34.99
N LEU A 3 -0.17 -6.18 -35.12
CA LEU A 3 0.44 -7.32 -34.44
C LEU A 3 0.38 -7.08 -32.93
N ARG A 4 -0.67 -7.61 -32.28
CA ARG A 4 -0.67 -7.82 -30.82
C ARG A 4 0.51 -8.72 -30.50
N GLY A 5 1.53 -8.17 -29.83
CA GLY A 5 2.70 -8.92 -29.41
C GLY A 5 2.28 -10.17 -28.64
N PHE A 6 2.53 -11.33 -29.21
CA PHE A 6 2.39 -12.63 -28.56
C PHE A 6 3.25 -12.62 -27.30
N ARG A 7 2.65 -12.31 -26.15
CA ARG A 7 3.30 -12.49 -24.86
C ARG A 7 3.51 -14.00 -24.69
N ARG A 8 4.75 -14.47 -24.83
CA ARG A 8 5.11 -15.90 -24.85
C ARG A 8 4.42 -16.70 -23.73
N ARG A 9 3.73 -17.77 -24.10
CA ARG A 9 3.28 -18.84 -23.19
C ARG A 9 4.48 -19.65 -22.70
N THR A 10 4.32 -20.33 -21.58
CA THR A 10 5.36 -21.23 -21.04
C THR A 10 5.52 -22.50 -21.89
N GLY A 11 4.46 -22.92 -22.60
CA GLY A 11 4.44 -24.15 -23.38
C GLY A 11 4.29 -25.43 -22.54
N LYS A 12 4.13 -25.30 -21.22
CA LYS A 12 3.90 -26.42 -20.31
C LYS A 12 2.41 -26.68 -20.08
N PRO A 13 1.99 -27.93 -19.80
CA PRO A 13 0.63 -28.24 -19.39
C PRO A 13 0.23 -27.51 -18.10
N ALA A 14 -1.00 -26.99 -18.04
CA ALA A 14 -1.51 -26.29 -16.86
C ALA A 14 -1.43 -27.12 -15.56
N PRO A 15 -1.71 -28.45 -15.55
CA PRO A 15 -1.54 -29.26 -14.34
C PRO A 15 -0.12 -29.27 -13.79
N GLU A 16 0.91 -29.30 -14.65
CA GLU A 16 2.31 -29.24 -14.20
C GLU A 16 2.65 -27.89 -13.57
N LEU A 17 2.11 -26.80 -14.14
CA LEU A 17 2.27 -25.45 -13.60
C LEU A 17 1.57 -25.30 -12.24
N ALA A 18 0.39 -25.93 -12.08
CA ALA A 18 -0.35 -25.92 -10.84
C ALA A 18 0.41 -26.69 -9.74
N VAL A 19 0.98 -27.86 -10.07
CA VAL A 19 1.85 -28.62 -9.17
C VAL A 19 3.05 -27.79 -8.73
N LEU A 20 3.72 -27.09 -9.67
CA LEU A 20 4.83 -26.20 -9.36
C LEU A 20 4.43 -25.10 -8.35
N PHE A 21 3.32 -24.41 -8.57
CA PHE A 21 2.87 -23.33 -7.69
C PHE A 21 2.47 -23.82 -6.29
N ARG A 22 1.80 -24.98 -6.20
CA ARG A 22 1.47 -25.62 -4.92
C ARG A 22 2.73 -26.08 -4.17
N SER A 23 3.74 -26.59 -4.89
CA SER A 23 5.05 -26.92 -4.30
C SER A 23 5.75 -25.68 -3.75
N ILE A 24 5.79 -24.57 -4.51
CA ILE A 24 6.35 -23.30 -4.04
C ILE A 24 5.70 -22.83 -2.74
N ALA A 25 4.36 -22.83 -2.68
CA ALA A 25 3.62 -22.40 -1.51
C ALA A 25 3.88 -23.32 -0.30
N THR A 26 4.04 -24.61 -0.53
CA THR A 26 4.30 -25.59 0.53
C THR A 26 5.72 -25.44 1.09
N GLU A 27 6.72 -25.43 0.22
CA GLU A 27 8.15 -25.42 0.60
C GLU A 27 8.61 -24.06 1.17
N SER A 28 7.91 -22.97 0.83
CA SER A 28 8.23 -21.63 1.31
C SER A 28 7.52 -21.25 2.61
N ARG A 29 6.59 -22.08 3.10
CA ARG A 29 5.67 -21.71 4.20
C ARG A 29 6.39 -21.32 5.49
N ASP A 30 7.47 -21.99 5.82
CA ASP A 30 8.23 -21.74 7.05
C ASP A 30 9.07 -20.46 7.01
N ILE A 31 9.39 -19.97 5.81
CA ILE A 31 10.24 -18.79 5.60
C ILE A 31 9.38 -17.57 5.25
N TYR A 32 8.37 -17.77 4.41
CA TYR A 32 7.48 -16.76 3.84
C TYR A 32 6.01 -17.18 3.96
N PRO A 33 5.46 -17.25 5.19
CA PRO A 33 4.10 -17.73 5.43
C PRO A 33 3.02 -16.89 4.73
N MET A 34 3.13 -15.57 4.72
CA MET A 34 2.17 -14.69 4.05
C MET A 34 2.24 -14.83 2.53
N ALA A 35 3.44 -14.93 1.95
CA ALA A 35 3.58 -15.15 0.51
C ALA A 35 2.98 -16.49 0.08
N SER A 36 3.20 -17.53 0.89
CA SER A 36 2.66 -18.86 0.68
C SER A 36 1.14 -18.87 0.77
N ASP A 37 0.57 -18.20 1.77
CA ASP A 37 -0.87 -18.09 1.93
C ASP A 37 -1.54 -17.30 0.79
N VAL A 38 -0.90 -16.22 0.32
CA VAL A 38 -1.36 -15.42 -0.82
C VAL A 38 -1.29 -16.24 -2.11
N LEU A 39 -0.23 -17.02 -2.31
CA LEU A 39 -0.09 -17.91 -3.46
C LEU A 39 -1.13 -19.05 -3.44
N ASN A 40 -1.43 -19.62 -2.27
CA ASN A 40 -2.51 -20.61 -2.15
C ASN A 40 -3.86 -20.01 -2.54
N HIS A 41 -4.16 -18.80 -2.08
CA HIS A 41 -5.41 -18.12 -2.43
C HIS A 41 -5.53 -17.81 -3.92
N PHE A 42 -4.42 -17.51 -4.59
CA PHE A 42 -4.38 -17.41 -6.05
C PHE A 42 -4.80 -18.74 -6.71
N MET A 43 -4.26 -19.86 -6.21
CA MET A 43 -4.50 -21.22 -6.71
C MET A 43 -5.84 -21.83 -6.28
N ASP A 44 -6.53 -21.24 -5.30
CA ASP A 44 -7.87 -21.66 -4.87
C ASP A 44 -8.96 -21.23 -5.87
N GLY A 45 -8.63 -20.35 -6.82
CA GLY A 45 -9.49 -20.06 -7.97
C GLY A 45 -10.75 -19.23 -7.69
N ALA A 46 -10.91 -18.67 -6.49
CA ALA A 46 -12.11 -17.90 -6.14
C ALA A 46 -12.05 -16.41 -6.55
N GLY A 47 -10.85 -15.84 -6.69
CA GLY A 47 -10.63 -14.44 -7.09
C GLY A 47 -11.12 -13.37 -6.11
N SER A 48 -11.58 -13.76 -4.92
CA SER A 48 -12.08 -12.84 -3.90
C SER A 48 -10.96 -11.97 -3.32
N SER A 49 -11.27 -10.70 -3.02
CA SER A 49 -10.30 -9.79 -2.41
C SER A 49 -9.79 -10.32 -1.07
N ARG A 50 -8.50 -10.13 -0.81
CA ARG A 50 -7.86 -10.56 0.44
C ARG A 50 -7.36 -9.38 1.24
N THR A 51 -7.80 -9.31 2.50
CA THR A 51 -7.32 -8.30 3.44
C THR A 51 -6.02 -8.75 4.09
N LEU A 52 -4.93 -7.99 3.90
CA LEU A 52 -3.65 -8.25 4.55
C LEU A 52 -3.60 -7.62 5.95
N PRO A 53 -3.00 -8.31 6.94
CA PRO A 53 -2.89 -7.77 8.29
C PRO A 53 -2.10 -6.47 8.32
N ARG A 54 -2.72 -5.40 8.83
CA ARG A 54 -2.07 -4.09 9.00
C ARG A 54 -0.74 -4.18 9.77
N ARG A 55 -0.69 -5.01 10.81
CA ARG A 55 0.52 -5.20 11.63
C ARG A 55 1.66 -5.80 10.79
N TRP A 56 1.36 -6.77 9.94
CA TRP A 56 2.33 -7.37 9.02
C TRP A 56 2.83 -6.35 8.00
N LEU A 57 1.94 -5.61 7.32
CA LEU A 57 2.34 -4.54 6.38
C LEU A 57 3.22 -3.48 7.04
N ARG A 58 2.85 -3.00 8.23
CA ARG A 58 3.61 -1.96 8.95
C ARG A 58 4.93 -2.45 9.55
N SER A 59 5.20 -3.75 9.53
CA SER A 59 6.53 -4.28 9.87
C SER A 59 7.59 -3.83 8.86
N PHE A 60 7.21 -3.67 7.59
CA PHE A 60 8.11 -3.27 6.52
C PHE A 60 8.43 -1.77 6.54
N LYS A 61 9.73 -1.44 6.48
CA LYS A 61 10.20 -0.04 6.46
C LYS A 61 9.62 0.76 5.28
N VAL A 62 9.42 0.12 4.11
CA VAL A 62 8.89 0.81 2.93
C VAL A 62 7.43 1.26 3.10
N ILE A 63 6.60 0.46 3.79
CA ILE A 63 5.21 0.82 4.10
C ILE A 63 5.19 2.03 5.02
N LYS A 64 5.96 2.00 6.11
CA LYS A 64 6.09 3.15 7.04
C LYS A 64 6.64 4.41 6.34
N LYS A 65 7.57 4.25 5.39
CA LYS A 65 8.08 5.37 4.58
C LYS A 65 7.00 5.97 3.68
N ALA A 66 6.16 5.14 3.04
CA ALA A 66 5.05 5.61 2.21
C ALA A 66 4.01 6.38 3.04
N GLU A 67 3.64 5.85 4.21
CA GLU A 67 2.77 6.57 5.15
C GLU A 67 3.39 7.91 5.55
N ARG A 68 4.66 7.93 5.99
CA ARG A 68 5.31 9.16 6.41
C ARG A 68 5.46 10.18 5.28
N LYS A 69 5.59 9.71 4.02
CA LYS A 69 5.60 10.58 2.84
C LYS A 69 4.26 11.31 2.69
N ASN A 70 3.14 10.61 2.79
CA ASN A 70 1.82 11.22 2.70
C ASN A 70 1.51 12.10 3.91
N GLN A 71 1.89 11.68 5.13
CA GLN A 71 1.77 12.51 6.33
C GLN A 71 2.46 13.88 6.17
N ARG A 72 3.72 13.90 5.70
CA ARG A 72 4.44 15.17 5.47
C ARG A 72 3.77 16.05 4.42
N ARG A 73 3.10 15.47 3.43
CA ARG A 73 2.38 16.24 2.40
C ARG A 73 1.15 16.91 3.02
N PHE A 74 0.37 16.18 3.82
CA PHE A 74 -0.72 16.77 4.60
C PHE A 74 -0.23 17.85 5.57
N GLU A 75 0.83 17.59 6.34
CA GLU A 75 1.42 18.59 7.26
C GLU A 75 1.77 19.89 6.53
N ARG A 76 2.36 19.83 5.33
CA ARG A 76 2.66 21.02 4.53
C ARG A 76 1.40 21.76 4.06
N GLN A 77 0.36 21.04 3.65
CA GLN A 77 -0.91 21.67 3.25
C GLN A 77 -1.59 22.36 4.42
N ILE A 78 -1.62 21.70 5.58
CA ILE A 78 -2.17 22.25 6.82
C ILE A 78 -1.39 23.49 7.24
N VAL A 79 -0.06 23.48 7.17
CA VAL A 79 0.76 24.66 7.50
C VAL A 79 0.45 25.83 6.56
N ARG A 80 0.29 25.58 5.26
CA ARG A 80 -0.08 26.64 4.30
C ARG A 80 -1.47 27.21 4.60
N ALA A 81 -2.44 26.35 4.85
CA ALA A 81 -3.81 26.77 5.19
C ALA A 81 -3.84 27.53 6.53
N ALA A 82 -3.11 27.07 7.54
CA ALA A 82 -3.01 27.72 8.83
C ALA A 82 -2.39 29.13 8.73
N ALA A 83 -1.32 29.28 7.94
CA ALA A 83 -0.66 30.57 7.73
C ALA A 83 -1.56 31.61 7.04
N ALA A 84 -2.49 31.17 6.19
CA ALA A 84 -3.44 32.03 5.48
C ALA A 84 -4.75 32.29 6.25
N LEU A 85 -4.96 31.63 7.39
CA LEU A 85 -6.20 31.74 8.16
C LEU A 85 -6.23 33.04 8.96
N GLU A 86 -7.29 33.83 8.83
CA GLU A 86 -7.49 35.05 9.61
C GLU A 86 -7.82 34.75 11.08
N ASP A 87 -7.61 35.73 11.96
CA ASP A 87 -7.93 35.57 13.38
C ASP A 87 -9.44 35.37 13.59
N GLY A 88 -9.79 34.49 14.53
CA GLY A 88 -11.16 34.05 14.79
C GLY A 88 -11.77 33.13 13.73
N ALA A 89 -11.13 32.94 12.57
CA ALA A 89 -11.66 32.12 11.50
C ALA A 89 -11.42 30.62 11.70
N SER A 90 -12.25 29.82 11.03
CA SER A 90 -12.05 28.37 10.87
C SER A 90 -12.12 27.97 9.40
N THR A 91 -11.41 26.92 9.04
CA THR A 91 -11.44 26.37 7.68
C THR A 91 -11.27 24.85 7.68
N TRP A 92 -11.60 24.25 6.54
CA TRP A 92 -11.45 22.82 6.29
C TRP A 92 -10.37 22.57 5.25
N VAL A 93 -9.55 21.55 5.49
CA VAL A 93 -8.60 21.03 4.51
C VAL A 93 -8.99 19.59 4.21
N HIS A 94 -9.38 19.32 2.96
CA HIS A 94 -9.69 17.99 2.46
C HIS A 94 -8.88 17.71 1.20
N ASP A 95 -8.10 16.63 1.21
CA ASP A 95 -7.32 16.22 0.03
C ASP A 95 -6.90 14.75 0.12
N HIS A 96 -6.22 14.25 -0.90
CA HIS A 96 -5.66 12.92 -0.95
C HIS A 96 -4.22 12.91 -1.48
N TRP A 97 -3.47 11.88 -1.07
CA TRP A 97 -2.11 11.65 -1.53
C TRP A 97 -1.88 10.17 -1.80
N ASP A 98 -1.24 9.90 -2.94
CA ASP A 98 -0.82 8.55 -3.31
C ASP A 98 0.70 8.41 -3.15
N ALA A 99 1.12 7.27 -2.59
CA ALA A 99 2.51 6.88 -2.46
C ALA A 99 2.73 5.49 -3.07
N ARG A 100 3.54 5.43 -4.13
CA ARG A 100 4.04 4.16 -4.68
C ARG A 100 5.00 3.51 -3.70
N ILE A 101 4.89 2.20 -3.57
CA ILE A 101 5.71 1.34 -2.72
C ILE A 101 6.44 0.36 -3.63
N ASN A 102 7.76 0.28 -3.47
CA ASN A 102 8.58 -0.73 -4.12
C ASN A 102 9.21 -1.60 -3.04
N ALA A 103 8.81 -2.86 -2.96
CA ALA A 103 9.36 -3.80 -1.99
C ALA A 103 10.82 -4.13 -2.30
N PHE A 104 11.61 -4.35 -1.26
CA PHE A 104 13.01 -4.72 -1.41
C PHE A 104 13.14 -6.21 -1.75
N ILE A 105 13.98 -6.54 -2.72
CA ILE A 105 14.24 -7.91 -3.15
C ILE A 105 14.65 -8.77 -1.94
N GLY A 106 14.10 -9.98 -1.84
CA GLY A 106 14.39 -10.91 -0.75
C GLY A 106 13.56 -10.70 0.53
N THR A 107 12.73 -9.66 0.59
CA THR A 107 11.71 -9.53 1.65
C THR A 107 10.45 -10.31 1.30
N GLU A 108 9.70 -10.77 2.29
CA GLU A 108 8.42 -11.44 2.04
C GLU A 108 7.43 -10.53 1.27
N LEU A 109 7.43 -9.23 1.57
CA LEU A 109 6.62 -8.26 0.84
C LEU A 109 6.96 -8.23 -0.66
N PHE A 110 8.19 -8.54 -1.07
CA PHE A 110 8.54 -8.58 -2.49
C PHE A 110 7.84 -9.72 -3.23
N TYR A 111 7.69 -10.88 -2.59
CA TYR A 111 6.99 -12.03 -3.16
C TYR A 111 5.46 -11.87 -3.10
N VAL A 112 4.95 -11.11 -2.13
CA VAL A 112 3.53 -10.77 -2.03
C VAL A 112 3.16 -9.65 -3.02
N SER A 113 3.86 -8.53 -2.97
CA SER A 113 3.53 -7.29 -3.66
C SER A 113 4.78 -6.47 -3.94
N ARG A 114 5.41 -6.76 -5.08
CA ARG A 114 6.62 -6.04 -5.52
C ARG A 114 6.39 -4.54 -5.64
N MET A 115 5.25 -4.14 -6.23
CA MET A 115 4.90 -2.74 -6.48
C MET A 115 3.45 -2.49 -6.06
N SER A 116 3.24 -1.76 -4.97
CA SER A 116 1.91 -1.43 -4.45
C SER A 116 1.65 0.07 -4.39
N LEU A 117 0.40 0.44 -4.10
CA LEU A 117 0.00 1.82 -3.83
C LEU A 117 -0.51 1.96 -2.39
N LEU A 118 -0.16 3.06 -1.75
CA LEU A 118 -0.82 3.56 -0.55
C LEU A 118 -1.52 4.87 -0.88
N ARG A 119 -2.86 4.83 -0.89
CA ARG A 119 -3.72 6.00 -0.99
C ARG A 119 -4.08 6.49 0.40
N SER A 120 -3.98 7.79 0.63
CA SER A 120 -4.33 8.42 1.89
C SER A 120 -5.30 9.57 1.63
N GLN A 121 -6.47 9.55 2.25
CA GLN A 121 -7.48 10.61 2.16
C GLN A 121 -7.58 11.32 3.50
N GLY A 122 -7.29 12.63 3.53
CA GLY A 122 -7.24 13.44 4.75
C GLY A 122 -8.41 14.41 4.85
N SER A 123 -8.85 14.68 6.06
CA SER A 123 -9.87 15.69 6.36
C SER A 123 -9.54 16.34 7.70
N PHE A 124 -9.33 17.65 7.69
CA PHE A 124 -8.83 18.41 8.83
C PHE A 124 -9.66 19.68 9.03
N VAL A 125 -9.88 20.03 10.31
CA VAL A 125 -10.43 21.30 10.76
C VAL A 125 -9.29 22.12 11.33
N LEU A 126 -9.23 23.38 10.92
CA LEU A 126 -8.30 24.37 11.44
C LEU A 126 -9.10 25.51 12.06
N THR A 127 -8.74 25.93 13.27
CA THR A 127 -9.38 27.06 13.97
C THR A 127 -8.30 27.96 14.54
N ARG A 128 -8.32 29.25 14.19
CA ARG A 128 -7.38 30.25 14.70
C ARG A 128 -7.95 30.96 15.93
N ALA A 129 -7.09 31.15 16.93
CA ALA A 129 -7.31 32.01 18.07
C ALA A 129 -6.01 32.78 18.37
N GLY A 130 -5.98 34.05 18.01
CA GLY A 130 -4.78 34.89 18.00
C GLY A 130 -3.69 34.31 17.09
N ALA A 131 -2.48 34.18 17.64
CA ALA A 131 -1.33 33.62 16.92
C ALA A 131 -1.37 32.08 16.78
N LYS A 132 -2.35 31.38 17.40
CA LYS A 132 -2.38 29.92 17.46
C LYS A 132 -3.50 29.36 16.59
N VAL A 133 -3.16 28.45 15.70
CA VAL A 133 -4.10 27.62 14.95
C VAL A 133 -4.11 26.21 15.55
N ARG A 134 -5.28 25.75 15.98
CA ARG A 134 -5.50 24.35 16.40
C ARG A 134 -5.90 23.53 15.19
N VAL A 135 -5.39 22.30 15.11
CA VAL A 135 -5.66 21.37 14.03
C VAL A 135 -6.13 20.05 14.59
N SER A 136 -7.21 19.52 14.02
CA SER A 136 -7.68 18.17 14.28
C SER A 136 -8.19 17.54 12.98
N GLY A 137 -8.08 16.22 12.85
CA GLY A 137 -8.58 15.55 11.67
C GLY A 137 -8.28 14.07 11.62
N THR A 138 -8.66 13.44 10.51
CA THR A 138 -8.44 12.02 10.24
C THR A 138 -7.85 11.81 8.86
N VAL A 139 -7.09 10.73 8.73
CA VAL A 139 -6.59 10.23 7.46
C VAL A 139 -6.97 8.77 7.32
N ARG A 140 -7.70 8.44 6.26
CA ARG A 140 -8.05 7.08 5.86
C ARG A 140 -7.01 6.59 4.86
N HIS A 141 -6.34 5.50 5.20
CA HIS A 141 -5.32 4.85 4.39
C HIS A 141 -5.87 3.59 3.76
N HIS A 142 -5.59 3.41 2.47
CA HIS A 142 -5.89 2.21 1.70
C HIS A 142 -4.62 1.78 0.98
N TRP A 143 -4.00 0.71 1.48
CA TRP A 143 -2.96 0.00 0.78
C TRP A 143 -3.61 -1.04 -0.13
N PHE A 144 -3.16 -1.15 -1.38
CA PHE A 144 -3.64 -2.17 -2.29
C PHE A 144 -2.64 -2.53 -3.40
N ASP A 145 -2.79 -3.75 -3.92
CA ASP A 145 -2.12 -4.25 -5.12
C ASP A 145 -2.91 -5.42 -5.73
N PRO A 146 -3.15 -5.43 -7.05
CA PRO A 146 -3.58 -6.63 -7.75
C PRO A 146 -2.53 -7.74 -7.64
N TYR A 147 -2.96 -8.94 -7.29
CA TYR A 147 -2.17 -10.16 -7.38
C TYR A 147 -2.52 -10.87 -8.67
N ASP A 148 -1.74 -10.61 -9.72
CA ASP A 148 -2.08 -10.98 -11.10
C ASP A 148 -0.93 -11.62 -11.89
N TRP A 149 0.25 -11.78 -11.28
CA TRP A 149 1.45 -12.31 -11.94
C TRP A 149 1.63 -11.71 -13.34
N ASP A 150 1.54 -10.38 -13.48
CA ASP A 150 1.61 -9.71 -14.79
C ASP A 150 2.82 -8.78 -14.95
N ARG A 151 3.55 -8.50 -13.86
CA ARG A 151 4.65 -7.52 -13.83
C ARG A 151 6.04 -8.14 -13.90
N GLY A 152 6.63 -8.09 -15.09
CA GLY A 152 8.03 -8.44 -15.33
C GLY A 152 8.19 -9.69 -16.20
N ARG A 153 9.42 -10.23 -16.25
CA ARG A 153 9.76 -11.39 -17.09
C ARG A 153 9.79 -12.69 -16.29
N TRP A 154 10.40 -12.64 -15.10
CA TRP A 154 10.56 -13.77 -14.20
C TRP A 154 10.71 -13.26 -12.75
N VAL A 155 10.50 -14.16 -11.80
CA VAL A 155 10.84 -13.98 -10.38
C VAL A 155 11.76 -15.12 -9.95
N TYR A 156 12.81 -14.81 -9.19
CA TYR A 156 13.63 -15.85 -8.57
C TYR A 156 12.96 -16.30 -7.28
N ILE A 157 12.71 -17.58 -7.15
CA ILE A 157 12.13 -18.20 -5.95
C ILE A 157 13.17 -19.17 -5.41
N PRO A 158 13.58 -19.03 -4.13
CA PRO A 158 14.51 -19.99 -3.50
C PRO A 158 14.01 -21.43 -3.72
N ARG A 159 14.93 -22.36 -4.03
CA ARG A 159 14.67 -23.78 -4.35
C ARG A 159 13.94 -24.07 -5.67
N HIS A 160 13.26 -23.09 -6.27
CA HIS A 160 12.56 -23.26 -7.55
C HIS A 160 13.21 -22.52 -8.72
N GLY A 161 14.21 -21.68 -8.46
CA GLY A 161 14.92 -20.94 -9.49
C GLY A 161 14.09 -19.82 -10.10
N PHE A 162 14.32 -19.54 -11.38
CA PHE A 162 13.61 -18.48 -12.09
C PHE A 162 12.26 -18.98 -12.62
N VAL A 163 11.17 -18.48 -12.04
CA VAL A 163 9.81 -18.77 -12.48
C VAL A 163 9.34 -17.67 -13.42
N PRO A 164 8.99 -17.97 -14.68
CA PRO A 164 8.44 -16.99 -15.61
C PRO A 164 7.11 -16.43 -15.10
N ILE A 165 6.94 -15.10 -15.23
CA ILE A 165 5.69 -14.44 -14.83
C ILE A 165 4.50 -14.93 -15.69
N ALA A 166 4.76 -15.36 -16.93
CA ALA A 166 3.77 -15.96 -17.83
C ALA A 166 3.06 -17.19 -17.25
N VAL A 167 3.64 -17.90 -16.27
CA VAL A 167 3.01 -19.05 -15.61
C VAL A 167 1.68 -18.66 -14.97
N GLY A 168 1.62 -17.53 -14.26
CA GLY A 168 0.39 -17.10 -13.59
C GLY A 168 -0.74 -16.84 -14.58
N ARG A 169 -0.44 -16.24 -15.74
CA ARG A 169 -1.43 -16.08 -16.82
C ARG A 169 -1.88 -17.41 -17.39
N ASP A 170 -0.95 -18.32 -17.68
CA ASP A 170 -1.28 -19.63 -18.27
C ASP A 170 -2.20 -20.42 -17.32
N LEU A 171 -2.01 -20.29 -15.99
CA LEU A 171 -2.89 -20.86 -14.97
C LEU A 171 -4.28 -20.20 -14.93
N VAL A 172 -4.36 -18.87 -15.03
CA VAL A 172 -5.64 -18.14 -15.08
C VAL A 172 -6.43 -18.45 -16.36
N GLU A 173 -5.75 -18.56 -17.51
CA GLU A 173 -6.36 -18.95 -18.79
C GLU A 173 -6.92 -20.38 -18.75
N ALA A 174 -6.30 -21.27 -17.97
CA ALA A 174 -6.72 -22.65 -17.78
C ALA A 174 -7.74 -22.86 -16.65
N ASP A 175 -8.19 -21.79 -15.99
CA ASP A 175 -9.07 -21.82 -14.81
C ASP A 175 -8.49 -22.57 -13.59
N GLU A 176 -7.17 -22.68 -13.52
CA GLU A 176 -6.44 -23.28 -12.38
C GLU A 176 -6.11 -22.26 -11.28
N ALA A 177 -6.28 -20.97 -11.56
CA ALA A 177 -6.02 -19.88 -10.64
C ALA A 177 -6.87 -18.64 -10.99
N ARG A 178 -7.04 -17.71 -10.03
CA ARG A 178 -7.72 -16.43 -10.27
C ARG A 178 -6.97 -15.26 -9.65
N ASN A 179 -6.82 -14.20 -10.44
CA ASN A 179 -6.33 -12.91 -9.95
C ASN A 179 -7.27 -12.34 -8.88
N PHE A 180 -6.71 -11.63 -7.91
CA PHE A 180 -7.50 -11.00 -6.86
C PHE A 180 -6.85 -9.70 -6.36
N LEU A 181 -7.61 -8.90 -5.63
CA LEU A 181 -7.11 -7.69 -4.99
C LEU A 181 -6.56 -8.01 -3.59
N MET A 182 -5.30 -7.69 -3.33
CA MET A 182 -4.80 -7.59 -1.96
C MET A 182 -5.01 -6.17 -1.46
N GLU A 183 -5.51 -6.04 -0.24
CA GLU A 183 -5.74 -4.72 0.34
C GLU A 183 -5.63 -4.66 1.86
N SER A 184 -5.46 -3.46 2.39
CA SER A 184 -5.50 -3.21 3.82
C SER A 184 -5.91 -1.78 4.09
N ARG A 185 -6.87 -1.59 5.00
CA ARG A 185 -7.39 -0.27 5.37
C ARG A 185 -7.07 0.06 6.81
N HIS A 186 -6.72 1.31 7.07
CA HIS A 186 -6.58 1.81 8.43
C HIS A 186 -6.78 3.31 8.53
N VAL A 187 -7.04 3.80 9.74
CA VAL A 187 -7.27 5.22 10.02
C VAL A 187 -6.20 5.73 10.98
N GLN A 188 -5.73 6.94 10.71
CA GLN A 188 -4.92 7.73 11.64
C GLN A 188 -5.66 9.02 12.00
N THR A 189 -5.52 9.48 13.23
CA THR A 189 -5.88 10.85 13.62
C THR A 189 -4.65 11.74 13.51
N LEU A 190 -4.91 13.02 13.25
CA LEU A 190 -3.94 14.08 13.34
C LEU A 190 -4.47 15.11 14.33
N GLY A 191 -3.67 15.44 15.35
CA GLY A 191 -3.89 16.58 16.23
C GLY A 191 -2.66 17.46 16.26
N GLY A 192 -2.82 18.76 16.51
CA GLY A 192 -1.66 19.61 16.69
C GLY A 192 -1.96 21.10 16.64
N THR A 193 -0.89 21.87 16.54
CA THR A 193 -0.94 23.32 16.56
C THR A 193 0.07 23.93 15.61
N TYR A 194 -0.33 25.01 14.96
CA TYR A 194 0.57 25.94 14.28
C TYR A 194 0.60 27.25 15.06
N LEU A 195 1.79 27.75 15.38
CA LEU A 195 2.03 29.05 15.99
C LEU A 195 2.59 29.97 14.91
N ASP A 196 1.87 31.06 14.66
CA ASP A 196 2.32 32.11 13.78
C ASP A 196 3.53 32.83 14.41
N GLY A 197 4.56 33.05 13.61
CA GLY A 197 5.80 33.69 14.09
C GLY A 197 5.71 35.21 14.11
N GLY A 198 4.80 35.79 13.32
CA GLY A 198 4.87 37.19 12.90
C GLY A 198 6.12 37.45 12.04
N TRP A 199 6.07 38.41 11.12
CA TRP A 199 7.26 38.76 10.35
C TRP A 199 8.36 39.32 11.29
N PRO A 200 9.64 38.93 11.16
CA PRO A 200 10.25 38.08 10.12
C PRO A 200 10.37 36.59 10.48
N ARG A 201 9.76 36.12 11.58
CA ARG A 201 9.91 34.75 12.08
C ARG A 201 9.00 33.78 11.32
N ARG A 202 9.55 32.61 10.99
CA ARG A 202 8.73 31.51 10.44
C ARG A 202 7.85 30.93 11.54
N GLY A 203 6.58 30.70 11.22
CA GLY A 203 5.68 29.97 12.10
C GLY A 203 6.17 28.55 12.38
N ARG A 204 5.81 28.02 13.56
CA ARG A 204 6.23 26.71 14.06
C ARG A 204 5.01 25.78 14.16
N ALA A 205 5.14 24.59 13.60
CA ALA A 205 4.09 23.57 13.67
C ALA A 205 4.53 22.36 14.49
N THR A 206 3.61 21.83 15.29
CA THR A 206 3.76 20.56 16.00
C THR A 206 2.53 19.72 15.73
N PHE A 207 2.74 18.50 15.23
CA PHE A 207 1.67 17.58 14.87
C PHE A 207 1.94 16.20 15.44
N GLU A 208 0.87 15.57 15.92
CA GLU A 208 0.86 14.23 16.47
C GLU A 208 -0.07 13.34 15.65
N TRP A 209 0.47 12.20 15.23
CA TRP A 209 -0.25 11.19 14.48
C TRP A 209 -0.51 9.99 15.39
N ALA A 210 -1.76 9.58 15.49
CA ALA A 210 -2.12 8.37 16.24
C ALA A 210 -2.89 7.39 15.36
N LEU A 211 -2.65 6.09 15.55
CA LEU A 211 -3.46 5.06 14.91
C LEU A 211 -4.78 4.92 15.66
N VAL A 212 -5.89 4.89 14.91
CA VAL A 212 -7.17 4.49 15.47
C VAL A 212 -7.13 2.99 15.73
N ARG A 213 -7.33 2.61 17.00
CA ARG A 213 -7.55 1.21 17.37
C ARG A 213 -8.97 0.86 16.96
N THR A 214 -9.10 0.10 15.88
CA THR A 214 -10.32 -0.66 15.63
C THR A 214 -10.33 -1.80 16.64
N GLY A 215 -11.40 -1.89 17.45
CA GLY A 215 -11.63 -3.05 18.31
C GLY A 215 -11.51 -4.35 17.51
N ARG A 216 -10.95 -5.38 18.12
CA ARG A 216 -11.05 -6.74 17.58
C ARG A 216 -12.45 -7.25 17.82
#